data_AF-A0A522IRU4-F1
#
_entry.id   AF-A0A522IRU4-F1
#
_cell.length_a   1.000
_cell.length_b   1.000
_cell.length_c   1.000
_cell.angle_alpha   90.00
_cell.angle_beta   90.00
_cell.angle_gamma   90.00
#
_symmetry.space_group_name_H-M   'P 1'
#
loop_
_entity.id
_entity.type
_entity.pdbx_description
1 polymer ?
#
loop_
_entity_poly.entity_id
_entity_poly.type
_entity_poly.pdbx_seq_one_letter_code
_entity_poly.pdbx_strand_id
1 'polypeptide(L)' 'MKSKACLALDGANGERIEVLEQSDGALVIRWVEPGRCHYGEQRWRRRSAHTSGTCAVSRRKIRRGDAV' A
#
# COMPACT_ATOMS: atom_id res chain seq x y z
N MET A 1 -13.94 9.94 8.67
CA MET A 1 -13.70 11.21 7.93
C MET A 1 -12.85 10.88 6.70
N LYS A 2 -13.09 11.47 5.52
CA LYS A 2 -12.25 11.25 4.33
C LYS A 2 -11.26 12.41 4.20
N SER A 3 -9.95 12.14 4.21
CA SER A 3 -8.93 13.14 3.91
C SER A 3 -8.28 12.81 2.57
N LYS A 4 -8.10 13.83 1.73
CA LYS A 4 -7.27 13.73 0.54
C LYS A 4 -5.82 13.96 0.98
N ALA A 5 -5.11 12.87 1.24
CA ALA A 5 -3.74 12.92 1.72
C ALA A 5 -2.79 12.57 0.58
N CYS A 6 -2.11 13.56 -0.02
CA CYS A 6 -1.07 13.31 -1.03
C CYS A 6 0.27 12.99 -0.34
N LEU A 7 0.33 11.85 0.36
CA LEU A 7 1.56 11.39 1.00
C LEU A 7 2.30 10.47 0.03
N ALA A 8 3.51 10.87 -0.37
CA ALA A 8 4.39 10.02 -1.17
C ALA A 8 5.22 9.10 -0.26
N LEU A 9 5.29 7.83 -0.63
CA LEU A 9 6.10 6.80 0.01
C LEU A 9 6.94 6.12 -1.06
N ASP A 10 8.22 5.95 -0.77
CA ASP A 10 9.11 5.15 -1.60
C ASP A 10 9.14 3.70 -1.08
N GLY A 11 8.88 2.78 -1.98
CA GLY A 11 9.02 1.35 -1.77
C GLY A 11 10.49 0.92 -1.86
N ALA A 12 10.77 -0.24 -1.29
CA ALA A 12 12.14 -0.71 -1.13
C ALA A 12 12.84 -1.13 -2.44
N ASN A 13 12.11 -1.30 -3.54
CA ASN A 13 12.68 -1.57 -4.86
C ASN A 13 12.46 -0.40 -5.84
N GLY A 14 12.22 0.81 -5.33
CA GLY A 14 11.98 2.00 -6.15
C GLY A 14 10.53 2.16 -6.60
N GLU A 15 9.59 1.43 -5.98
CA GLU A 15 8.17 1.64 -6.20
C GLU A 15 7.77 3.02 -5.66
N ARG A 16 7.06 3.82 -6.46
CA ARG A 16 6.47 5.08 -5.99
C ARG A 16 5.04 4.83 -5.59
N ILE A 17 4.70 5.20 -4.36
CA ILE A 17 3.35 5.06 -3.82
C ILE A 17 2.87 6.44 -3.40
N GLU A 18 1.74 6.87 -3.94
CA GLU A 18 1.08 8.10 -3.51
C GLU A 18 -0.25 7.74 -2.87
N VAL A 19 -0.48 8.17 -1.63
CA VAL A 19 -1.83 8.14 -1.07
C VAL A 19 -2.66 9.19 -1.82
N LEU A 20 -3.87 8.82 -2.23
CA LEU A 20 -4.81 9.70 -2.91
C LEU A 20 -6.01 10.02 -2.01
N GLU A 21 -6.49 9.01 -1.27
CA GLU A 21 -7.58 9.15 -0.31
C GLU A 21 -7.30 8.27 0.90
N GLN A 22 -7.55 8.80 2.10
CA GLN A 22 -7.52 8.04 3.34
C GLN A 22 -8.86 8.20 4.08
N SER A 23 -9.37 7.08 4.57
CA SER A 23 -10.56 7.01 5.43
C SER A 23 -10.35 5.95 6.51
N ASP A 24 -11.27 5.87 7.46
CA ASP A 24 -11.15 4.96 8.62
C ASP A 24 -11.07 3.47 8.22
N GLY A 25 -11.63 3.09 7.06
CA GLY A 25 -11.68 1.70 6.60
C GLY A 25 -11.03 1.43 5.24
N ALA A 26 -10.54 2.47 4.55
CA ALA A 26 -9.97 2.30 3.22
C ALA A 26 -8.91 3.36 2.90
N LEU A 27 -7.95 2.94 2.08
CA LEU A 27 -6.90 3.77 1.50
C LEU A 27 -7.00 3.64 -0.03
N VAL A 28 -6.99 4.75 -0.75
CA VAL A 28 -6.78 4.74 -2.20
C VAL A 28 -5.35 5.21 -2.43
N ILE A 29 -4.57 4.42 -3.15
CA ILE A 29 -3.19 4.71 -3.48
C ILE A 29 -2.99 4.68 -4.99
N ARG A 30 -2.03 5.44 -5.48
CA ARG A 30 -1.41 5.21 -6.79
C ARG A 30 -0.11 4.46 -6.58
N TRP A 31 0.06 3.35 -7.29
CA TRP A 31 1.25 2.53 -7.25
C TRP A 31 1.92 2.54 -8.61
N VAL A 32 3.20 2.84 -8.64
CA VAL A 32 4.02 2.90 -9.85
C VAL A 32 5.30 2.12 -9.61
N GLU A 33 5.56 1.09 -10.41
CA GLU A 33 6.81 0.32 -10.40
C GLU A 33 7.62 0.62 -11.65
N PRO A 34 8.63 1.50 -11.60
CA PRO A 34 9.47 1.77 -12.75
C PRO A 34 10.10 0.48 -13.30
N GLY A 35 9.89 0.19 -14.58
CA GLY A 35 10.45 -0.99 -15.25
C GLY A 35 9.63 -2.28 -15.11
N ARG A 36 8.50 -2.26 -14.40
CA ARG A 36 7.46 -3.32 -14.44
C ARG A 36 6.20 -2.77 -15.09
N CYS A 37 5.23 -3.61 -15.46
CA CYS A 37 3.96 -3.15 -16.05
C CYS A 37 2.90 -2.76 -14.99
N HIS A 38 3.27 -2.55 -13.73
CA HIS A 38 2.34 -2.20 -12.67
C HIS A 38 2.29 -0.69 -12.46
N TYR A 39 1.26 -0.08 -13.06
CA TYR A 39 0.95 1.33 -12.94
C TYR A 39 -0.55 1.49 -12.70
N GLY A 40 -0.95 2.07 -11.58
CA GLY A 40 -2.37 2.38 -11.40
C GLY A 40 -2.80 2.65 -9.98
N GLU A 41 -4.06 3.03 -9.87
CA GLU A 41 -4.72 3.28 -8.60
C GLU A 41 -5.28 1.99 -8.02
N GLN A 42 -5.09 1.80 -6.72
CA GLN A 42 -5.57 0.65 -5.97
C GLN A 42 -6.32 1.11 -4.74
N ARG A 43 -7.39 0.40 -4.42
CA ARG A 43 -8.14 0.60 -3.18
C ARG A 43 -7.84 -0.51 -2.19
N TRP A 44 -7.19 -0.15 -1.11
CA TRP A 44 -6.85 -1.04 -0.01
C TRP A 44 -7.84 -0.86 1.14
N ARG A 45 -8.05 -1.94 1.88
CA ARG A 45 -8.88 -1.97 3.08
C ARG A 45 -8.13 -2.74 4.14
N ARG A 46 -8.28 -2.34 5.40
CA ARG A 46 -7.66 -3.06 6.52
C ARG A 46 -8.28 -4.45 6.65
N ARG A 47 -7.43 -5.47 6.77
CA ARG A 47 -7.84 -6.89 6.90
C ARG A 47 -6.74 -7.72 7.55
N SER A 48 -7.07 -8.93 7.98
CA SER A 48 -6.08 -9.89 8.47
C SER A 48 -5.35 -10.54 7.30
N ALA A 49 -4.03 -10.62 7.39
CA ALA A 49 -3.21 -11.28 6.37
C ALA A 49 -3.57 -12.77 6.28
N HIS A 50 -4.00 -13.21 5.09
CA HIS A 50 -4.36 -14.60 4.85
C HIS A 50 -3.14 -15.52 4.83
N THR A 51 -1.98 -14.99 4.46
CA THR A 51 -0.70 -15.69 4.38
C THR A 51 0.43 -14.84 4.95
N SER A 52 1.52 -15.49 5.35
CA SER A 52 2.74 -14.80 5.73
C SER A 52 3.44 -14.27 4.47
N GLY A 53 4.11 -13.12 4.59
CA GLY A 53 4.76 -12.45 3.49
C GLY A 53 5.73 -11.37 3.95
N THR A 54 6.10 -10.49 3.03
CA THR A 54 6.94 -9.33 3.32
C THR A 54 6.25 -8.09 2.76
N CYS A 55 6.13 -7.03 3.57
CA CYS A 55 5.58 -5.76 3.11
C CYS A 55 6.44 -5.22 1.96
N ALA A 56 5.84 -4.95 0.82
CA ALA A 56 6.54 -4.39 -0.34
C ALA A 56 7.13 -3.00 -0.05
N VAL A 57 6.48 -2.20 0.81
CA VAL A 57 6.92 -0.86 1.19
C VAL A 57 8.03 -0.91 2.24
N SER A 58 7.71 -1.43 3.43
CA SER A 58 8.60 -1.35 4.60
C SER A 58 9.58 -2.51 4.74
N ARG A 59 9.47 -3.57 3.91
CA ARG A 59 10.23 -4.83 4.02
C ARG A 59 10.05 -5.59 5.33
N ARG A 60 9.15 -5.14 6.21
CA ARG A 60 8.81 -5.84 7.45
C ARG A 60 8.12 -7.17 7.12
N LYS A 61 8.41 -8.19 7.93
CA LYS A 61 7.70 -9.47 7.86
C LYS A 61 6.25 -9.26 8.26
N ILE A 62 5.35 -9.79 7.44
CA ILE A 62 3.92 -9.91 7.72
C ILE A 62 3.68 -11.38 8.05
N ARG A 63 3.10 -11.66 9.19
CA ARG A 63 2.67 -13.01 9.59
C ARG A 63 1.20 -13.19 9.26
N ARG A 64 0.79 -14.43 8.98
CA ARG A 64 -0.63 -14.77 8.88
C ARG A 64 -1.38 -14.29 10.13
N GLY A 65 -2.47 -13.56 9.93
CA GLY A 65 -3.28 -12.97 11.00
C GLY A 65 -2.95 -11.50 11.31
N ASP A 66 -1.79 -10.98 10.89
CA ASP A 66 -1.43 -9.58 11.09
C ASP A 66 -2.44 -8.64 10.41
N ALA A 67 -2.72 -7.50 11.04
CA ALA A 67 -3.56 -6.47 10.44
C ALA A 67 -2.75 -5.71 9.36
N VAL A 68 -3.19 -5.83 8.10
CA VAL A 68 -2.61 -5.23 6.90
C VAL A 68 -3.61 -4.34 6.18
#